data_AF-A0A2D8S6S3-F1
#
_entry.id   AF-A0A2D8S6S3-F1
#
_cell.length_a   1.000
_cell.length_b   1.000
_cell.length_c   1.000
_cell.angle_alpha   90.00
_cell.angle_beta   90.00
_cell.angle_gamma   90.00
#
_symmetry.space_group_name_H-M   'P 1'
#
loop_
_entity.id
_entity.type
_entity.pdbx_description
1 polymer ?
#
loop_
_entity_poly.entity_id
_entity_poly.type
_entity_poly.pdbx_seq_one_letter_code
_entity_poly.pdbx_strand_id
1 'polypeptide(L)'
;MPWLLIVVLGVFQLGIPYVLYTTAIKYVTALDAIIYPIIEPILNPIMVFLVLGEVLGSWAIFGGILVLSGVIARGLLQAKDQ
;
A
#
# COMPACT_ATOMS: atom_id res chain seq x y z
N MET A 1 8.41 -15.14 20.93
CA MET A 1 7.20 -14.33 20.71
C MET A 1 7.17 -13.53 19.41
N PRO A 2 8.26 -12.98 18.85
CA PRO A 2 8.17 -12.22 17.60
C PRO A 2 7.77 -13.07 16.38
N TRP A 3 7.98 -14.39 16.45
CA TRP A 3 7.68 -15.32 15.36
C TRP A 3 6.16 -15.48 15.20
N LEU A 4 5.43 -15.40 16.32
CA LEU A 4 3.97 -15.41 16.31
C LEU A 4 3.42 -14.14 15.66
N LEU A 5 3.99 -12.97 15.96
CA LEU A 5 3.61 -11.70 15.33
C LEU A 5 3.86 -11.72 13.82
N ILE A 6 5.00 -12.26 13.37
CA ILE A 6 5.29 -12.39 11.93
C ILE A 6 4.28 -13.30 11.24
N VAL A 7 3.92 -14.43 11.86
CA VAL A 7 2.92 -15.34 11.28
C VAL A 7 1.54 -14.69 11.24
N VAL A 8 1.13 -14.01 12.31
CA VAL A 8 -0.16 -13.32 12.36
C VAL A 8 -0.22 -12.20 11.33
N LEU A 9 0.78 -11.30 11.26
CA LEU A 9 0.82 -10.24 10.27
C LEU A 9 0.95 -10.81 8.85
N GLY A 10 1.80 -11.81 8.64
CA GLY A 10 1.96 -12.46 7.34
C GLY A 10 0.67 -13.09 6.81
N VAL A 11 -0.11 -13.76 7.67
CA VAL A 11 -1.37 -14.41 7.26
C VAL A 11 -2.52 -13.41 7.15
N PHE A 12 -2.75 -12.61 8.20
CA PHE A 12 -3.90 -11.71 8.25
C PHE A 12 -3.70 -10.43 7.44
N GLN A 13 -2.53 -9.79 7.52
CA GLN A 13 -2.27 -8.51 6.88
C GLN A 13 -1.87 -8.66 5.41
N LEU A 14 -1.20 -9.76 5.02
CA LEU A 14 -0.71 -9.96 3.64
C LEU A 14 -1.38 -11.13 2.92
N GLY A 15 -1.47 -12.30 3.55
CA GLY A 15 -1.98 -13.52 2.93
C GLY A 15 -3.44 -13.41 2.48
N ILE A 16 -4.33 -12.97 3.37
CA ILE A 16 -5.76 -12.82 3.06
C ILE A 16 -5.99 -11.79 1.94
N PRO A 17 -5.42 -10.56 1.98
CA PRO A 17 -5.56 -9.61 0.88
C PRO A 17 -5.06 -10.13 -0.46
N TYR A 18 -3.97 -10.92 -0.48
CA TYR A 18 -3.44 -11.49 -1.71
C TYR A 18 -4.37 -12.53 -2.33
N VAL A 19 -5.01 -13.37 -1.52
CA VAL A 19 -6.02 -14.35 -1.98
C VAL A 19 -7.25 -13.62 -2.53
N LEU A 20 -7.70 -12.56 -1.86
CA LEU A 20 -8.78 -11.71 -2.35
C LEU A 20 -8.42 -11.01 -3.66
N TYR A 21 -7.21 -10.48 -3.77
CA TYR A 21 -6.70 -9.80 -4.96
C TYR A 21 -6.62 -10.74 -6.17
N THR A 22 -6.00 -11.91 -5.99
CA THR A 22 -5.89 -12.93 -7.06
C THR A 22 -7.24 -13.50 -7.48
N THR A 23 -8.21 -13.53 -6.57
CA THR A 23 -9.59 -13.88 -6.90
C THR A 23 -10.26 -12.74 -7.67
N ALA A 24 -10.14 -11.50 -7.21
CA ALA A 24 -10.76 -10.32 -7.81
C ALA A 24 -10.26 -10.07 -9.23
N ILE A 25 -8.97 -10.22 -9.52
CA ILE A 25 -8.39 -10.04 -10.87
C ILE A 25 -9.09 -10.92 -11.93
N LYS A 26 -9.65 -12.08 -11.55
CA LYS A 26 -10.41 -12.93 -12.48
C LYS A 26 -11.77 -12.32 -12.88
N TYR A 27 -12.26 -11.36 -12.11
CA TYR A 27 -13.58 -10.73 -12.26
C TYR A 27 -13.52 -9.23 -12.58
N VAL A 28 -12.36 -8.57 -12.38
CA VAL A 28 -12.17 -7.14 -12.68
C VAL A 28 -11.22 -6.92 -13.85
N THR A 29 -11.39 -5.79 -14.53
CA THR A 29 -10.54 -5.45 -15.68
C THR A 29 -9.12 -5.09 -15.24
N ALA A 30 -8.14 -5.20 -16.14
CA ALA A 30 -6.74 -4.86 -15.84
C ALA A 30 -6.55 -3.41 -15.32
N LEU A 31 -7.45 -2.50 -15.72
CA LEU A 31 -7.51 -1.12 -15.25
C LEU A 31 -7.84 -1.04 -13.75
N ASP A 32 -8.84 -1.80 -13.28
CA ASP A 32 -9.23 -1.83 -11.87
C ASP A 32 -8.12 -2.46 -11.00
N ALA A 33 -7.43 -3.47 -11.53
CA ALA A 33 -6.33 -4.14 -10.84
C ALA A 33 -5.10 -3.24 -10.63
N ILE A 34 -4.92 -2.21 -11.46
CA ILE A 34 -3.81 -1.24 -11.38
C ILE A 34 -3.99 -0.23 -10.23
N ILE A 35 -5.23 -0.01 -9.79
CA ILE A 35 -5.54 0.93 -8.70
C ILE A 35 -4.98 0.42 -7.36
N TYR A 36 -4.98 -0.90 -7.15
CA TYR A 36 -4.53 -1.54 -5.92
C TYR A 36 -3.06 -1.22 -5.55
N PRO A 37 -2.06 -1.44 -6.44
CA PRO A 37 -0.66 -1.09 -6.15
C PRO A 37 -0.37 0.41 -6.07
N ILE A 38 -1.32 1.27 -6.47
CA ILE A 38 -1.23 2.73 -6.29
C ILE A 38 -1.76 3.13 -4.91
N ILE A 39 -2.86 2.52 -4.47
CA ILE A 39 -3.47 2.80 -3.16
C ILE A 39 -2.59 2.31 -2.00
N GLU A 40 -2.02 1.12 -2.10
CA GLU A 40 -1.23 0.48 -1.03
C GLU A 40 -0.14 1.41 -0.42
N PRO A 41 0.76 2.03 -1.21
CA PRO A 41 1.78 2.91 -0.67
C PRO A 41 1.25 4.24 -0.10
N ILE A 42 0.07 4.70 -0.51
CA ILE A 42 -0.57 5.90 0.03
C ILE A 42 -1.24 5.58 1.37
N LEU A 43 -1.88 4.41 1.46
CA LEU A 43 -2.62 3.98 2.64
C LEU A 43 -1.71 3.72 3.84
N ASN A 44 -0.48 3.23 3.61
CA ASN A 44 0.50 2.94 4.66
C ASN A 44 0.85 4.18 5.53
N PRO A 45 1.31 5.32 4.98
CA PRO A 45 1.54 6.55 5.75
C PRO A 45 0.28 7.12 6.41
N ILE A 46 -0.87 7.04 5.73
CA ILE A 46 -2.15 7.53 6.27
C ILE A 46 -2.59 6.72 7.48
N MET A 47 -2.48 5.39 7.42
CA MET A 47 -2.82 4.51 8.54
C MET A 47 -1.92 4.77 9.75
N VAL A 48 -0.61 4.98 9.54
CA VAL A 48 0.31 5.35 10.64
C VAL A 48 -0.13 6.67 11.28
N PHE A 49 -0.43 7.69 10.48
CA PHE A 49 -0.92 8.98 10.99
C PHE A 49 -2.24 8.85 11.78
N LEU A 50 -3.21 8.08 11.28
CA LEU A 50 -4.53 7.93 11.89
C LEU A 50 -4.53 7.02 13.13
N VAL A 51 -3.76 5.92 13.12
CA VAL A 51 -3.81 4.88 14.17
C VAL A 51 -2.90 5.20 15.34
N LEU A 52 -1.68 5.69 15.07
CA LEU A 52 -0.73 6.01 16.14
C LEU A 52 -0.96 7.42 16.70
N GLY A 53 -1.57 8.33 15.93
CA GLY A 53 -1.82 9.71 16.37
C GLY A 53 -0.55 10.49 16.71
N GLU A 54 0.62 9.89 16.46
CA GLU A 54 1.91 10.52 16.64
C GLU A 54 2.01 11.65 15.62
N VAL A 55 2.32 12.86 16.11
CA VAL A 55 2.70 13.97 15.23
C VAL A 55 3.83 13.43 14.38
N LEU A 56 3.57 13.28 13.07
CA LEU A 56 4.53 12.75 12.12
C LEU A 56 5.88 13.42 12.39
N GLY A 57 6.82 12.67 12.96
CA GLY A 57 8.15 13.21 13.21
C GLY A 57 8.74 13.71 11.90
N SER A 58 9.66 14.67 11.93
CA SER A 58 10.22 15.26 10.71
C SER A 58 10.72 14.21 9.69
N TRP A 59 11.21 13.07 10.18
CA TRP A 59 11.61 11.91 9.37
C TRP A 59 10.44 11.14 8.74
N ALA A 60 9.31 11.00 9.44
CA ALA A 60 8.11 10.34 8.91
C ALA A 60 7.43 11.21 7.84
N ILE A 61 7.44 12.53 8.00
CA ILE A 61 6.99 13.48 6.95
C ILE A 61 7.86 13.34 5.71
N PHE A 62 9.18 13.33 5.88
CA PHE A 62 10.11 13.17 4.77
C PHE A 62 9.92 11.83 4.05
N GLY A 63 9.78 10.73 4.80
CA GLY A 63 9.46 9.42 4.24
C GLY A 63 8.11 9.39 3.51
N GLY A 64 7.08 10.03 4.06
CA GLY A 64 5.78 10.17 3.41
C GLY A 64 5.85 10.95 2.09
N ILE A 65 6.59 12.06 2.06
CA ILE A 65 6.83 12.84 0.83
C ILE A 65 7.58 12.01 -0.21
N LEU A 66 8.60 11.25 0.20
CA LEU A 66 9.36 10.37 -0.68
C LEU A 66 8.45 9.29 -1.31
N VAL A 67 7.60 8.64 -0.51
CA VAL A 67 6.66 7.62 -0.98
C VAL A 67 5.63 8.25 -1.92
N LEU A 68 5.00 9.36 -1.54
CA LEU A 68 3.99 10.04 -2.37
C LEU A 68 4.57 10.49 -3.72
N SER A 69 5.77 11.08 -3.72
CA SER A 69 6.43 11.49 -4.97
C SER A 69 6.78 10.30 -5.87
N GLY A 70 7.24 9.18 -5.30
CA GLY A 70 7.49 7.94 -6.04
C GLY A 70 6.22 7.36 -6.66
N VAL A 71 5.11 7.35 -5.92
CA VAL A 71 3.81 6.84 -6.42
C VAL A 71 3.25 7.73 -7.52
N ILE A 72 3.30 9.06 -7.35
CA ILE A 72 2.86 10.01 -8.37
C ILE A 72 3.71 9.86 -9.64
N ALA A 73 5.04 9.79 -9.51
CA ALA A 73 5.93 9.60 -10.65
C ALA A 73 5.65 8.27 -11.38
N ARG A 74 5.46 7.18 -10.63
CA ARG A 74 5.09 5.88 -11.21
C ARG A 74 3.74 5.94 -11.93
N GLY A 75 2.74 6.58 -11.32
CA GLY A 75 1.41 6.76 -11.92
C GLY A 75 1.47 7.56 -13.22
N LEU A 76 2.27 8.63 -13.26
CA LEU A 76 2.50 9.43 -14.48
C LEU A 76 3.24 8.65 -15.57
N LEU A 77 4.22 7.82 -15.20
CA LEU A 77 4.92 6.96 -16.15
C LEU A 77 4.00 5.87 -16.71
N GLN A 78 3.18 5.23 -15.88
CA GLN A 78 2.19 4.24 -16.34
C GLN A 78 1.11 4.86 -17.22
N ALA A 79 0.63 6.05 -16.89
CA ALA A 79 -0.35 6.78 -17.71
C ALA A 79 0.21 7.22 -19.07
N LYS A 80 1.54 7.24 -19.23
CA LYS A 80 2.22 7.55 -20.49
C LYS A 80 2.49 6.28 -21.33
N ASP A 81 2.51 5.10 -20.71
CA ASP A 81 2.68 3.79 -21.35
C ASP A 81 1.35 3.09 -21.71
N GLN A 82 0.20 3.72 -21.40
CA GLN A 82 -1.13 3.35 -21.91
C GLN A 82 -1.50 4.18 -23.14
#